data_AF-A0A419JAZ4-F1
#
_entry.id   AF-A0A419JAZ4-F1
#
_cell.length_a   1.000
_cell.length_b   1.000
_cell.length_c   1.000
_cell.angle_alpha   90.00
_cell.angle_beta   90.00
_cell.angle_gamma   90.00
#
_symmetry.space_group_name_H-M   'P 1'
#
loop_
_entity.id
_entity.type
_entity.pdbx_description
1 polymer ?
#
loop_
_entity_poly.entity_id
_entity_poly.type
_entity_poly.pdbx_seq_one_letter_code
_entity_poly.pdbx_strand_id
1 'polypeptide(L)'
;DEILRRCEGVDLIFLEGFKKIVSKNEDVPKIVAVKSAEEAREAVKNFKPILAFTGLYSTENLNLEIPYFDAVKASERIVNMVEKLVEERC
;
A
#
# COMPACT_ATOMS: atom_id res chain seq x y z
N ASP A 1 -5.45 -4.13 -18.49
CA ASP A 1 -4.57 -5.32 -18.63
C ASP A 1 -5.36 -6.60 -18.70
N GLU A 2 -4.85 -7.61 -19.40
CA GLU A 2 -5.52 -8.92 -19.59
C GLU A 2 -5.80 -9.63 -18.25
N ILE A 3 -4.91 -9.49 -17.26
CA ILE A 3 -5.09 -10.06 -15.92
C ILE A 3 -6.30 -9.42 -15.24
N LEU A 4 -6.42 -8.08 -15.27
CA LEU A 4 -7.53 -7.37 -14.63
C LEU A 4 -8.89 -7.72 -15.27
N ARG A 5 -8.92 -7.96 -16.59
CA ARG A 5 -10.15 -8.41 -17.28
C ARG A 5 -10.63 -9.78 -16.82
N ARG A 6 -9.71 -10.67 -16.39
CA ARG A 6 -10.08 -11.97 -15.82
C ARG A 6 -10.63 -11.87 -14.39
N CYS A 7 -10.50 -10.70 -13.76
CA CYS A 7 -11.00 -10.40 -12.43
C CYS A 7 -12.29 -9.55 -12.46
N GLU A 8 -13.00 -9.50 -13.59
CA GLU A 8 -14.29 -8.80 -13.66
C GLU A 8 -15.32 -9.40 -12.68
N GLY A 9 -16.12 -8.54 -12.03
CA GLY A 9 -17.17 -8.95 -11.09
C GLY A 9 -16.71 -9.16 -9.64
N VAL A 10 -15.54 -8.66 -9.26
CA VAL A 10 -15.05 -8.66 -7.86
C VAL A 10 -15.01 -7.25 -7.29
N ASP A 11 -15.16 -7.12 -5.98
CA ASP A 11 -15.14 -5.83 -5.29
C ASP A 11 -13.71 -5.32 -5.03
N LEU A 12 -12.75 -6.24 -4.84
CA LEU A 12 -11.36 -5.90 -4.49
C LEU A 12 -10.36 -6.85 -5.12
N ILE A 13 -9.26 -6.30 -5.65
CA ILE A 13 -8.12 -7.04 -6.20
C ILE A 13 -6.86 -6.67 -5.43
N PHE A 14 -6.20 -7.65 -4.83
CA PHE A 14 -4.86 -7.47 -4.26
C PHE A 14 -3.79 -7.77 -5.30
N LEU A 15 -2.92 -6.80 -5.56
CA LEU A 15 -1.76 -6.95 -6.43
C LEU A 15 -0.49 -7.02 -5.57
N GLU A 16 0.17 -8.17 -5.55
CA GLU A 16 1.46 -8.32 -4.89
C GLU A 16 2.60 -8.05 -5.89
N GLY A 17 3.47 -7.10 -5.56
CA GLY A 17 4.61 -6.74 -6.41
C GLY A 17 4.25 -5.74 -7.52
N PHE A 18 4.54 -6.09 -8.77
CA PHE A 18 4.34 -5.25 -9.97
C PHE A 18 4.85 -3.80 -9.87
N LYS A 19 5.87 -3.56 -9.02
CA LYS A 19 6.35 -2.23 -8.65
C LYS A 19 6.57 -1.30 -9.85
N LYS A 20 7.13 -1.82 -10.96
CA LYS A 20 7.37 -1.03 -12.19
C LYS A 20 6.09 -0.59 -12.89
N ILE A 21 5.09 -1.48 -12.95
CA ILE A 21 3.83 -1.25 -13.67
C ILE A 21 2.93 -0.29 -12.88
N VAL A 22 2.79 -0.54 -11.57
CA VAL A 22 1.83 0.22 -10.75
C VAL A 22 2.44 1.42 -10.04
N SER A 23 3.77 1.60 -10.07
CA SER A 23 4.51 2.59 -9.25
C SER A 23 3.79 3.92 -9.05
N LYS A 24 3.59 4.65 -10.15
CA LYS A 24 2.99 5.99 -10.17
C LYS A 24 1.50 5.99 -10.57
N ASN A 25 0.89 4.81 -10.68
CA ASN A 25 -0.52 4.71 -11.01
C ASN A 25 -1.35 5.08 -9.78
N GLU A 26 -2.08 6.21 -9.88
CA GLU A 26 -2.87 6.77 -8.79
C GLU A 26 -4.14 5.97 -8.47
N ASP A 27 -4.61 5.16 -9.43
CA ASP A 27 -5.77 4.29 -9.27
C ASP A 27 -5.45 3.02 -8.47
N VAL A 28 -4.16 2.73 -8.25
CA VAL A 28 -3.69 1.56 -7.52
C VAL A 28 -3.04 2.02 -6.21
N PRO A 29 -3.79 2.20 -5.12
CA PRO A 29 -3.22 2.54 -3.82
C PRO A 29 -2.38 1.39 -3.25
N LYS A 30 -1.31 1.73 -2.52
CA LYS A 30 -0.26 0.78 -2.14
C LYS A 30 -0.02 0.75 -0.65
N ILE A 31 0.21 -0.46 -0.12
CA ILE A 31 0.81 -0.67 1.19
C ILE A 31 2.24 -1.15 0.94
N VAL A 32 3.23 -0.45 1.50
CA VAL A 32 4.64 -0.69 1.17
C VAL A 32 5.36 -1.31 2.36
N ALA A 33 5.83 -2.54 2.19
CA ALA A 33 6.70 -3.19 3.16
C ALA A 33 8.15 -2.71 3.00
N VAL A 34 8.77 -2.27 4.10
CA VAL A 34 10.14 -1.76 4.15
C VAL A 34 10.93 -2.42 5.29
N LYS A 35 12.24 -2.57 5.08
CA LYS A 35 13.19 -3.06 6.09
C LYS A 35 14.26 -2.04 6.47
N SER A 36 14.22 -0.83 5.90
CA SER A 36 15.13 0.24 6.28
C SER A 36 14.55 1.64 6.00
N ALA A 37 15.17 2.65 6.60
CA ALA A 37 14.85 4.05 6.34
C ALA A 37 15.07 4.46 4.87
N GLU A 38 16.09 3.91 4.23
CA GLU A 38 16.40 4.23 2.83
C GLU A 38 15.32 3.70 1.89
N GLU A 39 14.87 2.46 2.11
CA GLU A 39 13.76 1.89 1.34
C GLU A 39 12.47 2.70 1.52
N ALA A 40 12.18 3.19 2.73
CA ALA A 40 11.02 4.04 2.97
C ALA A 40 11.12 5.37 2.20
N ARG A 41 12.28 6.04 2.25
CA ARG A 41 12.50 7.28 1.51
C ARG A 41 12.46 7.08 0.00
N GLU A 42 13.00 5.98 -0.49
CA GLU A 42 12.94 5.61 -1.91
C GLU A 42 11.50 5.32 -2.33
N ALA A 43 10.73 4.61 -1.51
CA ALA A 43 9.32 4.32 -1.76
C ALA A 43 8.50 5.60 -1.92
N VAL A 44 8.67 6.60 -1.04
CA VAL A 44 7.96 7.90 -1.15
C VAL A 44 8.23 8.61 -2.48
N LYS A 45 9.45 8.49 -3.02
CA LYS A 45 9.81 9.11 -4.30
C LYS A 45 9.19 8.38 -5.50
N ASN A 46 9.05 7.06 -5.39
CA ASN A 46 8.74 6.20 -6.53
C ASN A 46 7.28 5.75 -6.59
N PHE A 47 6.57 5.73 -5.46
CA PHE A 47 5.23 5.18 -5.37
C PHE A 47 4.19 6.22 -4.99
N LYS A 48 3.05 6.21 -5.70
CA LYS A 48 1.88 7.04 -5.40
C LYS A 48 0.57 6.32 -5.74
N PRO A 49 -0.51 6.52 -4.95
CA PRO A 49 -0.48 6.91 -3.54
C PRO A 49 0.00 5.74 -2.67
N ILE A 50 0.67 6.07 -1.56
CA ILE A 50 1.01 5.11 -0.50
C ILE A 50 0.02 5.32 0.64
N LEU A 51 -0.74 4.29 1.00
CA LEU A 51 -1.69 4.34 2.12
C LEU A 51 -0.97 4.19 3.47
N ALA A 52 -0.04 3.24 3.55
CA ALA A 52 0.71 2.94 4.76
C ALA A 52 2.04 2.25 4.45
N PHE A 53 2.98 2.38 5.39
CA PHE A 53 4.17 1.54 5.48
C PHE A 53 3.92 0.36 6.42
N THR A 54 4.63 -0.74 6.17
CA THR A 54 4.71 -1.90 7.07
C THR A 54 6.09 -2.54 6.96
N GLY A 55 6.37 -3.61 7.71
CA GLY A 55 7.57 -4.44 7.52
C GLY A 55 8.46 -4.53 8.75
N LEU A 56 9.78 -4.67 8.53
CA LEU A 56 10.76 -4.88 9.61
C LEU A 56 11.24 -3.56 10.24
N TYR A 57 11.01 -2.44 9.56
CA TYR A 57 11.47 -1.13 9.99
C TYR A 57 10.28 -0.19 10.19
N SER A 58 10.07 0.27 11.43
CA SER A 58 9.08 1.32 11.72
C SER A 58 9.52 2.65 11.13
N THR A 59 8.65 3.25 10.30
CA THR A 59 8.88 4.55 9.68
C THR A 59 8.38 5.73 10.52
N GLU A 60 7.86 5.48 11.73
CA GLU A 60 7.29 6.52 12.61
C GLU A 60 8.29 7.63 12.95
N ASN A 61 9.59 7.29 13.02
CA ASN A 61 10.67 8.24 13.32
C ASN A 61 11.21 9.00 12.09
N LEU A 62 10.65 8.78 10.90
CA LEU A 62 11.14 9.40 9.66
C LEU A 62 10.44 10.72 9.31
N ASN A 63 9.53 11.22 10.15
CA ASN A 63 8.70 12.39 9.88
C ASN A 63 7.99 12.32 8.51
N LEU A 64 7.51 11.13 8.15
CA LEU A 64 6.69 10.92 6.95
C LEU A 64 5.22 11.11 7.34
N GLU A 65 4.43 11.75 6.48
CA GLU A 65 2.98 11.89 6.69
C GLU A 65 2.23 10.55 6.55
N ILE A 66 2.87 9.55 5.96
CA ILE A 66 2.30 8.22 5.71
C ILE A 66 2.42 7.38 7.00
N PRO A 67 1.33 6.78 7.48
CA PRO A 67 1.33 6.00 8.70
C PRO A 67 2.13 4.69 8.54
N TYR A 68 2.64 4.18 9.66
CA TYR A 68 3.22 2.84 9.76
C TYR A 68 2.28 1.91 10.52
N PHE A 69 2.03 0.73 9.97
CA PHE A 69 1.31 -0.34 10.67
C PHE A 69 2.15 -1.61 10.67
N ASP A 70 2.44 -2.14 11.85
CA ASP A 70 3.03 -3.47 12.01
C ASP A 70 1.98 -4.51 11.58
N ALA A 71 2.18 -5.18 10.45
CA ALA A 71 1.20 -6.11 9.91
C ALA A 71 0.96 -7.35 10.79
N VAL A 72 1.91 -7.69 11.67
CA VAL A 72 1.79 -8.82 12.60
C VAL A 72 1.04 -8.41 13.86
N LYS A 73 1.29 -7.20 14.37
CA LYS A 73 0.72 -6.72 15.64
C LYS A 73 -0.55 -5.90 15.48
N ALA A 74 -0.78 -5.32 14.30
CA ALA A 74 -1.84 -4.34 14.05
C ALA A 74 -2.53 -4.59 12.70
N SER A 75 -2.71 -5.86 12.32
CA SER A 75 -3.40 -6.27 11.09
C SER A 75 -4.78 -5.63 10.94
N GLU A 76 -5.55 -5.53 12.03
CA GLU A 76 -6.87 -4.86 12.04
C GLU A 76 -6.82 -3.42 11.54
N ARG A 77 -5.74 -2.67 11.82
CA ARG A 77 -5.61 -1.28 11.33
C ARG A 77 -5.46 -1.22 9.82
N ILE A 78 -4.74 -2.19 9.25
CA ILE A 78 -4.59 -2.32 7.80
C ILE A 78 -5.94 -2.69 7.18
N VAL A 79 -6.65 -3.66 7.76
CA VAL A 79 -7.98 -4.09 7.28
C VAL A 79 -8.96 -2.92 7.29
N ASN A 80 -9.12 -2.25 8.43
CA ASN A 80 -10.06 -1.13 8.56
C ASN A 80 -9.74 0.02 7.59
N MET A 81 -8.46 0.26 7.29
CA MET A 81 -8.05 1.28 6.31
C MET A 81 -8.45 0.88 4.89
N VAL A 82 -8.28 -0.40 4.52
CA VAL A 82 -8.66 -0.90 3.20
C VAL A 82 -10.18 -0.95 3.05
N GLU A 83 -10.91 -1.39 4.07
CA GLU A 83 -12.38 -1.42 4.06
C GLU A 83 -12.95 -0.01 3.83
N LYS A 84 -12.50 0.99 4.61
CA LYS A 84 -12.91 2.39 4.42
C LYS A 84 -12.65 2.91 3.01
N LEU A 85 -11.48 2.57 2.45
CA LEU A 85 -11.13 2.98 1.09
C LEU A 85 -12.08 2.36 0.05
N VAL A 86 -12.50 1.11 0.24
CA VAL A 86 -13.46 0.45 -0.65
C VAL A 86 -14.85 1.09 -0.50
N GLU A 87 -15.29 1.33 0.74
CA GLU A 87 -16.58 2.00 1.02
C GLU A 87 -16.66 3.40 0.40
N GLU A 88 -15.57 4.17 0.38
CA GLU A 88 -15.54 5.51 -0.24
C GLU A 88 -15.57 5.48 -1.79
N ARG A 89 -15.32 4.32 -2.40
CA ARG A 89 -15.22 4.15 -3.87
C ARG A 89 -16.42 3.43 -4.48
N CYS A 90 -17.32 2.89 -3.66
CA CYS A 90 -18.58 2.24 -4.07
C CYS A 90 -19.78 3.16 -3.86
#